data_AF-A0A7W0Q188-F1
#
_entry.id   AF-A0A7W0Q188-F1
#
_cell.length_a   1.000
_cell.length_b   1.000
_cell.length_c   1.000
_cell.angle_alpha   90.00
_cell.angle_beta   90.00
_cell.angle_gamma   90.00
#
_symmetry.space_group_name_H-M   'P 1'
#
loop_
_entity.id
_entity.type
_entity.pdbx_description
1 polymer ?
#
loop_
_entity_poly.entity_id
_entity_poly.type
_entity_poly.pdbx_seq_one_letter_code
_entity_poly.pdbx_strand_id
1 'polypeptide(L)'
;MRRLVRDHHERLDGSGYPFGAFGDQLDLETRIIGTCDVYHALISPCVYRGAWSHERALSLLREEAGRQFDERCVAALERILRREQPELAAAV
;
A
#
# COMPACT_ATOMS: atom_id res chain seq x y z
N MET A 1 1.80 16.36 8.66
CA MET A 1 0.35 16.05 8.58
C MET A 1 -0.36 16.59 7.34
N ARG A 2 -0.23 17.87 6.96
CA ARG A 2 -0.96 18.42 5.78
C ARG A 2 -0.57 17.75 4.44
N ARG A 3 0.70 17.38 4.25
CA ARG A 3 1.19 16.65 3.07
C ARG A 3 0.61 15.25 2.98
N LEU A 4 0.75 14.44 4.04
CA LEU A 4 0.15 13.10 4.15
C LEU A 4 -1.29 13.02 3.63
N VAL A 5 -2.18 13.85 4.17
CA VAL A 5 -3.60 13.83 3.76
C VAL A 5 -3.78 14.19 2.28
N ARG A 6 -2.98 15.12 1.77
CA ARG A 6 -3.10 15.61 0.39
C ARG A 6 -2.42 14.70 -0.63
N ASP A 7 -1.32 14.07 -0.25
CA ASP A 7 -0.35 13.45 -1.16
C ASP A 7 -0.36 11.90 -1.05
N HIS A 8 -1.12 11.29 -0.13
CA HIS A 8 -1.15 9.81 0.03
C HIS A 8 -1.70 9.00 -1.15
N HIS A 9 -2.33 9.67 -2.13
CA HIS A 9 -2.75 9.06 -3.39
C HIS A 9 -1.71 9.20 -4.51
N GLU A 10 -0.59 9.87 -4.26
CA GLU A 10 0.55 9.89 -5.17
C GLU A 10 1.23 8.50 -5.22
N ARG A 11 1.90 8.20 -6.34
CA ARG A 11 2.54 6.90 -6.62
C ARG A 11 3.98 7.10 -7.04
N LEU A 12 4.84 6.12 -6.81
CA LEU A 12 6.26 6.25 -7.15
C LEU A 12 6.53 6.47 -8.65
N ASP A 13 5.66 5.97 -9.52
CA ASP A 13 5.75 6.15 -10.98
C ASP A 13 5.10 7.43 -11.49
N GLY A 14 4.55 8.27 -10.60
CA GLY A 14 3.87 9.52 -10.98
C GLY A 14 2.46 9.32 -11.53
N SER A 15 1.91 8.10 -11.53
CA SER A 15 0.53 7.83 -11.96
C SER A 15 -0.53 8.28 -10.95
N GLY A 16 -0.09 8.68 -9.74
CA GLY A 16 -0.94 9.16 -8.67
C GLY A 16 -1.42 10.60 -8.86
N TYR A 17 -2.11 11.10 -7.85
CA TYR A 17 -2.74 12.42 -7.87
C TYR A 17 -2.66 13.07 -6.48
N PRO A 18 -2.79 14.42 -6.36
CA PRO A 18 -3.23 15.38 -7.39
C PRO A 18 -2.14 16.02 -8.26
N PHE A 19 -0.86 15.83 -7.95
CA PHE A 19 0.26 16.52 -8.60
C PHE A 19 1.06 15.63 -9.55
N GLY A 20 0.87 14.31 -9.51
CA GLY A 20 1.70 13.37 -10.26
C GLY A 20 3.13 13.35 -9.71
N ALA A 21 3.28 13.50 -8.39
CA ALA A 21 4.57 13.46 -7.74
C ALA A 21 5.12 12.03 -7.78
N PHE A 22 6.42 11.88 -8.04
CA PHE A 22 7.05 10.59 -8.31
C PHE A 22 8.35 10.42 -7.53
N GLY A 23 8.80 9.17 -7.40
CA GLY A 23 10.12 8.83 -6.86
C GLY A 23 10.44 9.54 -5.54
N ASP A 24 11.53 10.30 -5.54
CA ASP A 24 12.11 11.04 -4.42
C ASP A 24 11.30 12.27 -3.98
N GLN A 25 10.32 12.71 -4.77
CA GLN A 25 9.43 13.83 -4.41
C GLN A 25 8.45 13.47 -3.28
N LEU A 26 8.19 12.17 -3.09
CA LEU A 26 7.34 11.65 -2.04
C LEU A 26 8.16 11.42 -0.78
N ASP A 27 7.78 12.06 0.32
CA ASP A 27 8.36 11.80 1.64
C ASP A 27 8.06 10.35 2.09
N LEU A 28 8.87 9.83 3.01
CA LEU A 28 8.76 8.44 3.44
C LEU A 28 7.38 8.17 4.07
N GLU A 29 6.86 9.13 4.83
CA GLU A 29 5.56 9.02 5.49
C GLU A 29 4.42 8.88 4.46
N THR A 30 4.47 9.62 3.34
CA THR A 30 3.49 9.50 2.25
C THR A 30 3.56 8.14 1.59
N ARG A 31 4.77 7.60 1.36
CA ARG A 31 4.94 6.24 0.81
C ARG A 31 4.41 5.16 1.74
N ILE A 32 4.64 5.30 3.05
CA ILE A 32 4.11 4.38 4.07
C ILE A 32 2.58 4.41 4.06
N ILE A 33 1.98 5.60 4.19
CA ILE A 33 0.52 5.73 4.25
C ILE A 33 -0.14 5.30 2.93
N GLY A 34 0.41 5.67 1.77
CA GLY A 34 -0.14 5.27 0.48
C GLY A 34 -0.13 3.75 0.26
N THR A 35 0.86 3.05 0.82
CA THR A 35 0.92 1.58 0.82
C THR A 35 -0.14 0.99 1.76
N CYS A 36 -0.24 1.49 3.00
CA CYS A 36 -1.21 1.03 3.99
C CYS A 36 -2.67 1.30 3.55
N ASP A 37 -2.93 2.46 2.94
CA ASP A 37 -4.25 2.86 2.48
C ASP A 37 -4.77 1.91 1.40
N VAL A 38 -3.95 1.61 0.39
CA VAL A 38 -4.32 0.65 -0.66
C VAL A 38 -4.55 -0.75 -0.08
N TYR A 39 -3.63 -1.23 0.76
CA TYR A 39 -3.79 -2.52 1.40
C TYR A 39 -5.13 -2.63 2.15
N HIS A 40 -5.39 -1.67 3.04
CA HIS A 40 -6.60 -1.63 3.86
C HIS A 40 -7.85 -1.52 2.99
N ALA A 41 -7.82 -0.67 1.96
CA ALA A 41 -8.93 -0.53 1.02
C ALA A 41 -9.24 -1.81 0.25
N LEU A 42 -8.26 -2.68 -0.02
CA LEU A 42 -8.47 -3.96 -0.71
C LEU A 42 -9.08 -5.02 0.21
N ILE A 43 -8.58 -5.15 1.43
CA ILE A 43 -9.07 -6.15 2.40
C ILE A 43 -10.37 -5.73 3.11
N SER A 44 -10.80 -4.48 2.94
CA SER A 44 -12.07 -4.01 3.47
C SER A 44 -13.20 -4.24 2.46
N PRO A 45 -14.39 -4.70 2.92
CA PRO A 45 -15.57 -4.73 2.07
C PRO A 45 -16.06 -3.29 1.81
N CYS A 46 -16.59 -3.04 0.61
CA CYS A 46 -17.30 -1.81 0.28
C CYS A 46 -18.63 -2.11 -0.42
N VAL A 47 -19.45 -1.08 -0.64
CA VAL A 47 -20.85 -1.20 -1.13
C VAL A 47 -20.98 -2.06 -2.39
N TYR A 48 -19.99 -2.05 -3.27
CA TYR A 48 -20.04 -2.71 -4.58
C TYR A 48 -19.00 -3.84 -4.75
N ARG A 49 -18.20 -4.15 -3.73
CA ARG A 49 -17.13 -5.15 -3.82
C ARG A 49 -16.85 -5.76 -2.44
N GLY A 50 -16.81 -7.08 -2.39
CA GLY A 50 -16.32 -7.80 -1.21
C GLY A 50 -14.85 -7.51 -0.89
N ALA A 51 -14.46 -7.86 0.34
CA ALA A 51 -13.07 -7.85 0.76
C ALA A 51 -12.23 -8.83 -0.08
N TRP A 52 -11.02 -8.42 -0.45
CA TRP A 52 -10.03 -9.35 -0.99
C TRP A 52 -9.40 -10.17 0.15
N SER A 53 -8.84 -11.33 -0.20
CA SER A 53 -7.95 -12.03 0.73
C SER A 53 -6.66 -11.22 0.93
N HIS A 54 -6.06 -11.39 2.10
CA HIS A 54 -4.77 -10.78 2.43
C HIS A 54 -3.69 -11.17 1.43
N GLU A 55 -3.64 -12.46 1.06
CA GLU A 55 -2.74 -12.99 0.05
C GLU A 55 -2.89 -12.24 -1.28
N ARG A 56 -4.12 -12.09 -1.79
CA ARG A 56 -4.37 -11.39 -3.05
C ARG A 56 -3.96 -9.92 -2.98
N ALA A 57 -4.25 -9.24 -1.87
CA ALA A 57 -3.87 -7.85 -1.68
C ALA A 57 -2.34 -7.68 -1.64
N LEU A 58 -1.64 -8.56 -0.93
CA LEU A 58 -0.17 -8.56 -0.86
C LEU A 58 0.47 -8.90 -2.20
N SER A 59 -0.07 -9.87 -2.95
CA SER A 59 0.43 -10.19 -4.30
C SER A 59 0.36 -8.99 -5.23
N LEU A 60 -0.75 -8.23 -5.23
CA LEU A 60 -0.83 -6.99 -6.00
C LEU A 60 0.23 -5.96 -5.56
N LEU A 61 0.42 -5.78 -4.25
CA LEU A 61 1.43 -4.83 -3.76
C LEU A 61 2.86 -5.26 -4.11
N ARG A 62 3.14 -6.56 -4.15
CA ARG A 62 4.44 -7.11 -4.60
C ARG A 62 4.65 -6.89 -6.09
N GLU A 63 3.63 -7.19 -6.91
CA GLU A 63 3.68 -6.99 -8.36
C GLU A 63 3.94 -5.52 -8.73
N GLU A 64 3.43 -4.60 -7.93
CA GLU A 64 3.55 -3.15 -8.14
C GLU A 64 4.67 -2.50 -7.31
N ALA A 65 5.45 -3.28 -6.56
CA ALA A 65 6.57 -2.79 -5.77
C ALA A 65 7.69 -2.28 -6.70
N GLY A 66 8.31 -1.16 -6.33
CA GLY A 66 9.32 -0.48 -7.14
C GLY A 66 8.73 0.37 -8.29
N ARG A 67 7.47 0.13 -8.68
CA ARG A 67 6.74 0.93 -9.67
C ARG A 67 5.77 1.90 -9.01
N GLN A 68 4.69 1.43 -8.40
CA GLN A 68 3.70 2.29 -7.74
C GLN A 68 3.98 2.45 -6.25
N PHE A 69 4.56 1.43 -5.62
CA PHE A 69 4.79 1.38 -4.17
C PHE A 69 6.28 1.24 -3.83
N ASP A 70 6.70 1.81 -2.71
CA ASP A 70 8.07 1.67 -2.22
C ASP A 70 8.29 0.24 -1.69
N GLU A 71 9.24 -0.48 -2.28
CA GLU A 71 9.55 -1.87 -1.95
C GLU A 71 9.80 -2.07 -0.46
N ARG A 72 10.42 -1.08 0.20
CA ARG A 72 10.72 -1.13 1.64
C ARG A 72 9.44 -1.04 2.47
N CYS A 73 8.46 -0.27 2.01
CA CYS A 73 7.16 -0.15 2.68
C CYS A 73 6.34 -1.42 2.52
N VAL A 74 6.32 -2.01 1.32
CA VAL A 74 5.66 -3.31 1.06
C VAL A 74 6.28 -4.41 1.93
N ALA A 75 7.61 -4.53 1.93
CA ALA A 75 8.31 -5.51 2.75
C ALA A 75 8.08 -5.31 4.26
N ALA A 76 8.02 -4.06 4.72
CA ALA A 76 7.72 -3.74 6.11
C ALA A 76 6.29 -4.13 6.51
N LEU A 77 5.31 -3.82 5.65
CA LEU A 77 3.91 -4.21 5.86
C LEU A 77 3.79 -5.73 5.99
N GLU A 78 4.35 -6.48 5.06
CA GLU A 78 4.35 -7.94 5.09
C GLU A 78 4.96 -8.51 6.38
N ARG A 79 6.11 -7.97 6.80
CA ARG A 79 6.79 -8.41 8.02
C ARG A 79 5.91 -8.19 9.25
N ILE A 80 5.19 -7.08 9.33
CA ILE A 80 4.28 -6.79 10.44
C ILE A 80 3.07 -7.70 10.40
N LEU A 81 2.45 -7.92 9.23
CA LEU A 81 1.31 -8.82 9.10
C LEU A 81 1.67 -10.26 9.49
N ARG A 82 2.83 -10.76 9.07
CA ARG A 82 3.32 -12.08 9.51
C ARG A 82 3.52 -12.19 11.01
N ARG A 83 3.86 -11.08 11.68
CA ARG A 83 4.11 -11.06 13.13
C ARG A 83 2.82 -10.94 13.93
N GLU A 84 1.93 -10.04 13.54
CA GLU A 84 0.72 -9.69 14.29
C GLU A 84 -0.48 -10.58 13.93
N GLN A 85 -0.48 -11.16 12.72
CA GLN A 85 -1.58 -11.98 12.20
C GLN A 85 -1.03 -13.28 11.58
N PRO A 86 -0.37 -14.14 12.37
CA PRO A 86 0.26 -15.37 11.88
C PRO A 86 -0.74 -16.31 11.19
N GLU A 87 -2.00 -16.31 11.61
CA GLU A 87 -3.09 -17.08 11.00
C GLU A 87 -3.43 -16.63 9.56
N LEU A 88 -3.18 -15.36 9.23
CA LEU A 88 -3.36 -14.81 7.88
C LEU A 88 -2.11 -15.03 7.00
N ALA A 89 -0.95 -15.28 7.62
CA ALA A 89 0.31 -15.55 6.96
C ALA A 89 0.54 -17.03 6.63
N ALA A 90 -0.12 -17.96 7.33
CA ALA A 90 0.01 -19.40 7.10
C ALA A 90 -0.68 -19.92 5.82
N ALA A 91 -1.44 -19.06 5.14
CA ALA A 91 -2.03 -19.32 3.82
C ALA A 91 -1.17 -18.77 2.66
N VAL A 92 0.09 -18.38 2.93
CA VAL A 92 1.07 -17.79 1.99
C VAL A 92 2.13 -18.82 1.58
#